data_AF-A0AA41JI79-F1
#
_entry.id   AF-A0AA41JI79-F1
#
_cell.length_a   1.000
_cell.length_b   1.000
_cell.length_c   1.000
_cell.angle_alpha   90.00
_cell.angle_beta   90.00
_cell.angle_gamma   90.00
#
_symmetry.space_group_name_H-M   'P 1'
#
loop_
_entity.id
_entity.type
_entity.pdbx_description
1 polymer ?
#
loop_
_entity_poly.entity_id
_entity_poly.type
_entity_poly.pdbx_seq_one_letter_code
_entity_poly.pdbx_strand_id
1 'polypeptide(L)'
;MQSQGSIQEEAGNTLKGRSSLMRSELEVETNSPSQLKTILEPSLSGNNAVNHDVKTSDRSVKIQTQVDTIGQLRGGTDGVLRLLSLSKKILEEQ
;
A
#
# COMPACT_ATOMS: atom_id res chain seq x y z
N MET A 1 -44.16 39.47 27.26
CA MET A 1 -43.19 38.90 28.22
C MET A 1 -42.22 38.03 27.43
N GLN A 2 -40.93 38.37 27.51
CA GLN A 2 -39.82 37.67 26.88
C GLN A 2 -39.54 36.34 27.60
N SER A 3 -39.09 35.33 26.87
CA SER A 3 -38.12 34.34 27.35
C SER A 3 -37.59 33.54 26.16
N GLN A 4 -36.47 34.02 25.62
CA GLN A 4 -35.56 33.23 24.79
C GLN A 4 -34.91 32.13 25.66
N GLY A 5 -34.85 30.91 25.15
CA GLY A 5 -33.89 29.88 25.58
C GLY A 5 -33.37 29.24 24.29
N SER A 6 -32.24 29.71 23.76
CA SER A 6 -30.88 29.23 24.03
C SER A 6 -30.64 27.82 23.49
N ILE A 7 -29.99 27.83 22.33
CA ILE A 7 -29.42 26.73 21.57
C ILE A 7 -28.49 25.89 22.45
N GLN A 8 -28.67 24.57 22.42
CA GLN A 8 -27.57 23.63 22.55
C GLN A 8 -27.61 22.75 21.30
N GLU A 9 -26.88 23.20 20.27
CA GLU A 9 -26.34 22.31 19.26
C GLU A 9 -25.51 21.28 20.02
N GLU A 10 -26.05 20.06 20.13
CA GLU A 10 -25.20 18.91 20.40
C GLU A 10 -24.19 18.89 19.26
N ALA A 11 -22.96 19.31 19.57
CA ALA A 11 -21.82 19.09 18.72
C ALA A 11 -21.76 17.59 18.47
N GLY A 12 -22.36 17.17 17.35
CA GLY A 12 -22.20 15.85 16.79
C GLY A 12 -20.72 15.66 16.63
N ASN A 13 -20.13 15.00 17.61
CA ASN A 13 -18.76 14.54 17.64
C ASN A 13 -18.66 13.52 16.51
N THR A 14 -18.53 14.05 15.30
CA THR A 14 -18.14 13.28 14.13
C THR A 14 -16.70 12.95 14.42
N LEU A 15 -16.50 11.83 15.12
CA LEU A 15 -15.29 11.06 15.08
C LEU A 15 -14.96 10.96 13.59
N LYS A 16 -14.12 11.87 13.09
CA LYS A 16 -13.40 11.68 11.84
C LYS A 16 -12.68 10.37 12.06
N GLY A 17 -13.30 9.30 11.59
CA GLY A 17 -12.81 7.95 11.75
C GLY A 17 -11.35 8.00 11.36
N ARG A 18 -10.47 7.67 12.30
CA ARG A 18 -9.08 7.42 11.96
C ARG A 18 -9.15 6.28 10.95
N SER A 19 -9.08 6.59 9.66
CA SER A 19 -8.74 5.60 8.65
C SER A 19 -7.35 5.15 9.03
N SER A 20 -7.26 4.06 9.80
CA SER A 20 -5.99 3.44 10.09
C SER A 20 -5.53 2.86 8.76
N LEU A 21 -4.59 3.55 8.12
CA LEU A 21 -3.98 3.09 6.89
C LEU A 21 -3.54 1.63 7.06
N MET A 22 -4.09 0.75 6.23
CA MET A 22 -3.77 -0.67 6.24
C MET A 22 -2.43 -0.87 5.54
N ARG A 23 -1.65 -1.84 6.02
CA ARG A 23 -0.30 -2.10 5.53
C ARG A 23 -0.06 -3.59 5.34
N SER A 24 0.71 -3.93 4.31
CA SER A 24 1.27 -5.25 4.08
C SER A 24 2.75 -5.11 3.72
N GLU A 25 3.55 -6.08 4.14
CA GLU A 25 4.97 -6.18 3.81
C GLU A 25 5.25 -7.55 3.22
N LEU A 26 5.88 -7.55 2.05
CA LEU A 26 6.37 -8.75 1.39
C LEU A 26 7.89 -8.66 1.26
N GLU A 27 8.61 -9.60 1.85
CA GLU A 27 10.05 -9.74 1.69
C GLU A 27 10.37 -11.00 0.90
N VAL A 28 11.25 -10.85 -0.10
CA VAL A 28 11.57 -11.91 -1.06
C VAL A 28 13.08 -12.04 -1.17
N GLU A 29 13.59 -13.20 -0.81
CA GLU A 29 14.99 -13.54 -1.03
C GLU A 29 15.28 -13.72 -2.53
N THR A 30 16.41 -13.17 -2.96
CA THR A 30 16.89 -13.25 -4.35
C THR A 30 18.39 -12.94 -4.43
N ASN A 31 19.05 -13.55 -5.41
CA ASN A 31 20.46 -13.24 -5.73
C ASN A 31 20.60 -11.96 -6.56
N SER A 32 19.49 -11.41 -7.06
CA SER A 32 19.45 -10.25 -7.95
C SER A 32 18.50 -9.15 -7.47
N PRO A 33 18.65 -8.63 -6.23
CA PRO A 33 17.70 -7.68 -5.65
C PRO A 33 17.61 -6.37 -6.45
N SER A 34 18.74 -5.83 -6.91
CA SER A 34 18.78 -4.58 -7.68
C SER A 34 18.11 -4.70 -9.06
N GLN A 35 18.29 -5.82 -9.75
CA GLN A 35 17.63 -6.08 -11.04
C GLN A 35 16.12 -6.22 -10.83
N LEU A 36 15.71 -6.94 -9.79
CA LEU A 36 14.30 -7.14 -9.47
C LEU A 36 13.62 -5.81 -9.09
N LYS A 37 14.28 -4.93 -8.33
CA LYS A 37 13.81 -3.56 -8.05
C LYS A 37 13.60 -2.77 -9.34
N THR A 38 14.56 -2.84 -10.27
CA THR A 38 14.52 -2.11 -11.56
C THR A 38 13.28 -2.48 -12.38
N ILE A 39 12.82 -3.74 -12.31
CA ILE A 39 11.61 -4.19 -13.01
C ILE A 39 10.34 -3.81 -12.24
N LEU A 40 10.35 -4.02 -10.92
CA LEU A 40 9.15 -3.87 -10.08
C LEU A 40 8.75 -2.41 -9.84
N GLU A 41 9.71 -1.54 -9.53
CA GLU A 41 9.46 -0.15 -9.14
C GLU A 41 8.65 0.63 -10.19
N PRO A 42 8.99 0.64 -11.49
CA PRO A 42 8.17 1.32 -12.50
C PRO A 42 6.80 0.66 -12.71
N SER A 43 6.70 -0.66 -12.48
CA SER A 43 5.45 -1.41 -12.64
C SER A 43 4.47 -1.17 -11.49
N LEU A 44 4.98 -0.77 -10.32
CA LEU A 44 4.20 -0.47 -9.12
C LEU A 44 3.93 1.04 -8.95
N SER A 45 4.68 1.90 -9.65
CA SER A 45 4.42 3.33 -9.70
C SER A 45 3.28 3.66 -10.66
N GLY A 46 2.03 3.69 -10.19
CA GLY A 46 0.93 4.00 -11.12
C GLY A 46 -0.45 4.29 -10.55
N ASN A 47 -0.71 4.11 -9.25
CA ASN A 47 -2.07 4.21 -8.75
C ASN A 47 -2.17 4.99 -7.45
N ASN A 48 -2.84 6.15 -7.46
CA ASN A 48 -3.02 7.00 -6.27
C ASN A 48 -3.77 6.29 -5.13
N ALA A 49 -4.50 5.20 -5.43
CA ALA A 49 -5.26 4.42 -4.45
C ALA A 49 -4.43 3.36 -3.70
N VAL A 50 -3.23 3.02 -4.19
CA VAL A 50 -2.36 2.00 -3.59
C VAL A 50 -0.92 2.49 -3.62
N ASN A 51 -0.36 2.75 -2.44
CA ASN A 51 1.02 3.18 -2.32
C ASN A 51 1.94 1.97 -2.15
N HIS A 52 2.93 1.83 -3.04
CA HIS A 52 3.96 0.80 -2.96
C HIS A 52 5.33 1.43 -2.74
N ASP A 53 6.09 0.92 -1.78
CA ASP A 53 7.50 1.27 -1.55
C ASP A 53 8.37 0.03 -1.74
N VAL A 54 9.37 0.11 -2.63
CA VAL A 54 10.25 -1.00 -2.99
C VAL A 54 11.65 -0.71 -2.48
N LYS A 55 12.11 -1.49 -1.51
CA LYS A 55 13.45 -1.41 -0.94
C LYS A 55 14.24 -2.68 -1.26
N THR A 56 15.54 -2.54 -1.33
CA THR A 56 16.47 -3.65 -1.53
C THR A 56 17.44 -3.75 -0.37
N SER A 57 17.81 -4.98 -0.03
CA SER A 57 19.01 -5.31 0.74
C SER A 57 19.99 -6.08 -0.17
N ASP A 58 21.11 -6.54 0.39
CA ASP A 58 22.08 -7.37 -0.34
C ASP A 58 21.50 -8.70 -0.85
N ARG A 59 20.43 -9.21 -0.22
CA ARG A 59 19.85 -10.54 -0.49
C ARG A 59 18.34 -10.58 -0.65
N SER A 60 17.66 -9.44 -0.53
CA SER A 60 16.21 -9.40 -0.58
C SER A 60 15.66 -8.14 -1.24
N VAL A 61 14.44 -8.27 -1.75
CA VAL A 61 13.57 -7.15 -2.11
C VAL A 61 12.42 -7.12 -1.12
N LYS A 62 12.15 -5.94 -0.56
CA LYS A 62 11.05 -5.65 0.35
C LYS A 62 10.06 -4.72 -0.32
N ILE A 63 8.79 -5.11 -0.34
CA ILE A 63 7.70 -4.37 -0.95
C ILE A 63 6.68 -4.06 0.13
N GLN A 64 6.54 -2.78 0.47
CA GLN A 64 5.54 -2.31 1.42
C GLN A 64 4.35 -1.76 0.65
N THR A 65 3.15 -2.24 0.98
CA THR A 65 1.89 -1.76 0.38
C THR A 65 1.06 -1.05 1.43
N GLN A 66 0.61 0.16 1.14
CA GLN A 66 -0.22 0.97 2.04
C GLN A 66 -1.48 1.45 1.32
N VAL A 67 -2.63 1.28 1.98
CA VAL A 67 -3.97 1.53 1.40
C VAL A 67 -4.99 1.97 2.46
N ASP A 68 -6.16 2.44 2.01
CA ASP A 68 -7.27 2.83 2.88
C ASP A 68 -8.24 1.69 3.19
N THR A 69 -8.37 0.71 2.29
CA THR A 69 -9.38 -0.36 2.39
C THR A 69 -8.80 -1.75 2.23
N ILE A 70 -9.45 -2.75 2.83
CA ILE A 70 -9.06 -4.16 2.71
C ILE A 70 -9.14 -4.67 1.26
N GLY A 71 -10.09 -4.17 0.47
CA GLY A 71 -10.23 -4.51 -0.95
C GLY A 71 -9.02 -4.06 -1.77
N GLN A 72 -8.55 -2.83 -1.53
CA GLN A 72 -7.30 -2.32 -2.12
C GLN A 72 -6.09 -3.11 -1.62
N LEU A 73 -6.05 -3.51 -0.35
CA LEU A 73 -4.92 -4.27 0.20
C LEU A 73 -4.79 -5.62 -0.49
N ARG A 74 -5.91 -6.33 -0.65
CA ARG A 74 -5.98 -7.60 -1.38
C ARG A 74 -5.53 -7.41 -2.82
N GLY A 75 -6.16 -6.49 -3.56
CA GLY A 75 -5.85 -6.25 -4.97
C GLY A 75 -4.41 -5.80 -5.20
N GLY A 76 -3.89 -4.92 -4.36
CA GLY A 76 -2.51 -4.44 -4.40
C GLY A 76 -1.51 -5.56 -4.11
N THR A 77 -1.77 -6.39 -3.09
CA THR A 77 -0.89 -7.53 -2.77
C THR A 77 -0.92 -8.60 -3.87
N ASP A 78 -2.10 -8.91 -4.43
CA ASP A 78 -2.25 -9.85 -5.55
C ASP A 78 -1.47 -9.35 -6.80
N GLY A 79 -1.54 -8.05 -7.08
CA GLY A 79 -0.78 -7.40 -8.15
C GLY A 79 0.73 -7.50 -7.95
N VAL A 80 1.20 -7.19 -6.74
CA VAL A 80 2.62 -7.33 -6.37
C VAL A 80 3.12 -8.76 -6.57
N LEU A 81 2.39 -9.77 -6.09
CA LEU A 81 2.80 -11.18 -6.22
C LEU A 81 2.87 -11.63 -7.68
N ARG A 82 1.91 -11.20 -8.52
CA ARG A 82 1.93 -11.50 -9.96
C ARG A 82 3.12 -10.86 -10.65
N LEU A 83 3.39 -9.58 -10.41
CA LEU A 83 4.54 -8.88 -10.99
C LEU A 83 5.86 -9.50 -10.54
N LEU A 84 5.98 -9.85 -9.25
CA LEU A 84 7.13 -10.54 -8.71
C LEU A 84 7.37 -11.88 -9.42
N SER A 85 6.34 -12.69 -9.59
CA SER A 85 6.44 -13.98 -10.28
C SER A 85 6.90 -13.83 -11.73
N LEU A 86 6.33 -12.86 -12.46
CA LEU A 86 6.74 -12.58 -13.84
C LEU A 86 8.18 -12.07 -13.92
N SER A 87 8.56 -11.16 -13.02
CA SER A 87 9.91 -10.59 -12.99
C SER A 87 10.96 -11.65 -12.70
N LYS A 88 10.68 -12.60 -11.80
CA LYS A 88 11.57 -13.74 -11.54
C LYS A 88 11.76 -14.60 -12.78
N LYS A 89 10.69 -14.94 -13.50
CA LYS A 89 10.79 -15.71 -14.76
C LYS A 89 11.65 -14.99 -15.82
N ILE A 90 11.46 -13.68 -15.98
CA ILE A 90 12.26 -12.87 -16.92
C ILE A 90 13.75 -12.88 -16.57
N LEU A 91 14.09 -12.96 -15.28
CA LEU A 91 15.48 -13.03 -14.82
C LEU A 91 16.08 -14.45 -14.91
N GLU A 92 15.25 -15.49 -14.83
CA GLU A 92 15.68 -16.89 -15.00
C GLU A 92 15.95 -17.25 -16.48
N GLU A 93 15.29 -16.56 -17.42
CA GLU A 93 15.45 -16.77 -18.87
C GLU A 93 16.61 -15.97 -19.50
N GLN A 94 17.34 -15.17 -18.71
CA GLN A 94 18.52 -14.38 -19.14
C GLN A 94 19.82 -15.08 -18.77
#